data_AF-A0AAW3WV32-F1
#
_entry.id   AF-A0AAW3WV32-F1
#
_cell.length_a   1.000
_cell.length_b   1.000
_cell.length_c   1.000
_cell.angle_alpha   90.00
_cell.angle_beta   90.00
_cell.angle_gamma   90.00
#
_symmetry.space_group_name_H-M   'P 1'
#
loop_
_entity.id
_entity.type
_entity.pdbx_description
1 polymer ?
#
loop_
_entity_poly.entity_id
_entity_poly.type
_entity_poly.pdbx_seq_one_letter_code
_entity_poly.pdbx_strand_id
1 'polypeptide(L)'
;MTNKELKALRQILALECSEAAEHIGQVTTRTWQRWEDGSRAVPDDVANEITDFATLRDNMTEDRFEEFRRKGERITLNFYMTVDEFEKATGKRNVVMWKITNSVAGECLSAGIANLI
;
A
#
# COMPACT_ATOMS: atom_id res chain seq x y z
N MET A 1 -2.81 -14.52 -11.02
CA MET A 1 -2.59 -14.32 -9.57
C MET A 1 -3.39 -15.34 -8.78
N THR A 2 -2.80 -15.95 -7.75
CA THR A 2 -3.50 -16.85 -6.81
C THR A 2 -4.19 -16.08 -5.69
N ASN A 3 -5.12 -16.72 -4.99
CA ASN A 3 -5.80 -16.12 -3.84
C ASN A 3 -4.84 -15.73 -2.70
N LYS A 4 -3.77 -16.51 -2.51
CA LYS A 4 -2.72 -16.24 -1.51
C LYS A 4 -1.89 -15.01 -1.88
N GLU A 5 -1.52 -14.89 -3.16
CA GLU A 5 -0.81 -13.72 -3.68
C GLU A 5 -1.65 -12.45 -3.52
N LEU A 6 -2.93 -12.49 -3.91
CA LEU A 6 -3.85 -11.35 -3.75
C LEU A 6 -3.89 -10.88 -2.28
N LYS A 7 -4.06 -11.82 -1.35
CA LYS A 7 -4.11 -11.52 0.08
C LYS A 7 -2.80 -10.93 0.61
N ALA A 8 -1.67 -11.49 0.19
CA ALA A 8 -0.35 -10.99 0.58
C ALA A 8 -0.11 -9.57 0.06
N LEU A 9 -0.46 -9.30 -1.22
CA LEU A 9 -0.35 -7.97 -1.81
C LEU A 9 -1.26 -6.95 -1.12
N ARG A 10 -2.50 -7.31 -0.79
CA ARG A 10 -3.36 -6.40 -0.02
C ARG A 10 -2.76 -6.06 1.35
N GLN A 11 -2.18 -7.05 2.03
CA GLN A 11 -1.57 -6.86 3.35
C GLN A 11 -0.30 -6.00 3.30
N ILE A 12 0.58 -6.21 2.32
CA ILE A 12 1.79 -5.37 2.19
C ILE A 12 1.43 -3.92 1.82
N LEU A 13 0.34 -3.71 1.08
CA LEU A 13 -0.21 -2.39 0.79
C LEU A 13 -0.98 -1.77 1.97
N ALA A 14 -1.03 -2.45 3.13
CA ALA A 14 -1.73 -2.02 4.34
C ALA A 14 -3.24 -1.76 4.16
N LEU A 15 -3.86 -2.34 3.13
CA LEU A 15 -5.27 -2.16 2.82
C LEU A 15 -6.14 -3.13 3.63
N GLU A 16 -7.22 -2.62 4.19
CA GLU A 16 -8.31 -3.47 4.68
C GLU A 16 -9.04 -4.14 3.50
N CYS A 17 -9.73 -5.25 3.78
CA CYS A 17 -10.49 -5.97 2.76
C CYS A 17 -11.61 -5.10 2.16
N SER A 18 -12.26 -4.26 2.96
CA SER A 18 -13.24 -3.27 2.53
C SER A 18 -12.63 -2.22 1.60
N GLU A 19 -11.49 -1.63 2.01
CA GLU A 19 -10.79 -0.60 1.23
C GLU A 19 -10.32 -1.13 -0.12
N ALA A 20 -9.76 -2.34 -0.18
CA ALA A 20 -9.34 -2.95 -1.43
C ALA A 20 -10.54 -3.28 -2.34
N ALA A 21 -11.65 -3.76 -1.75
CA ALA A 21 -12.87 -4.02 -2.50
C ALA A 21 -13.47 -2.75 -3.10
N GLU A 22 -13.47 -1.65 -2.35
CA GLU A 22 -14.02 -0.36 -2.79
C GLU A 22 -13.12 0.34 -3.81
N HIS A 23 -11.83 0.45 -3.53
CA HIS A 23 -10.93 1.33 -4.28
C HIS A 23 -10.13 0.65 -5.39
N ILE A 24 -10.01 -0.68 -5.38
CA ILE A 24 -9.37 -1.45 -6.45
C ILE A 24 -10.44 -2.25 -7.19
N GLY A 25 -11.14 -3.14 -6.47
CA GLY A 25 -12.06 -4.07 -7.11
C GLY A 25 -13.38 -3.46 -7.59
N GLN A 26 -13.78 -2.29 -7.09
CA GLN A 26 -15.10 -1.67 -7.29
C GLN A 26 -16.26 -2.66 -7.05
N VAL A 27 -16.11 -3.49 -6.02
CA VAL A 27 -17.04 -4.56 -5.66
C VAL A 27 -17.36 -4.54 -4.16
N THR A 28 -18.31 -5.36 -3.75
CA THR A 28 -18.57 -5.58 -2.32
C THR A 28 -17.39 -6.28 -1.64
N THR A 29 -17.18 -6.02 -0.35
CA THR A 29 -16.18 -6.72 0.48
C THR A 29 -16.33 -8.25 0.40
N ARG A 30 -17.56 -8.76 0.31
CA ARG A 30 -17.82 -10.20 0.17
C ARG A 30 -17.28 -10.78 -1.14
N THR A 31 -17.33 -10.02 -2.23
CA THR A 31 -16.76 -10.44 -3.51
C THR A 31 -15.24 -10.57 -3.40
N TRP A 32 -14.58 -9.57 -2.81
CA TRP A 32 -13.14 -9.62 -2.56
C TRP A 32 -12.73 -10.80 -1.67
N GLN A 33 -13.45 -11.04 -0.58
CA GLN A 33 -13.20 -12.18 0.32
C GLN A 33 -13.26 -13.52 -0.42
N ARG A 34 -14.18 -13.68 -1.38
CA ARG A 34 -14.27 -14.89 -2.21
C ARG A 34 -13.09 -15.07 -3.15
N TRP A 35 -12.43 -13.98 -3.54
CA TRP A 35 -11.17 -14.05 -4.28
C TRP A 35 -10.03 -14.49 -3.37
N GLU A 36 -9.93 -13.94 -2.15
CA GLU A 36 -8.88 -14.29 -1.19
C GLU A 36 -9.01 -15.69 -0.57
N ASP A 37 -10.25 -16.19 -0.40
CA ASP A 37 -10.49 -17.55 0.08
C ASP A 37 -10.35 -18.62 -1.02
N GLY A 38 -10.26 -18.21 -2.28
CA GLY A 38 -10.09 -19.09 -3.44
C GLY A 38 -11.38 -19.73 -3.95
N SER A 39 -12.54 -19.37 -3.41
CA SER A 39 -13.85 -19.82 -3.91
C SER A 39 -14.22 -19.20 -5.26
N ARG A 40 -13.58 -18.08 -5.63
CA ARG A 40 -13.64 -17.48 -6.96
C ARG A 40 -12.24 -17.09 -7.43
N ALA A 41 -12.01 -17.19 -8.74
CA ALA A 41 -10.79 -16.70 -9.37
C ALA A 41 -10.70 -15.18 -9.25
N VAL A 42 -9.47 -14.67 -9.09
CA VAL A 42 -9.15 -13.24 -9.12
C VAL A 42 -9.29 -12.76 -10.58
N PRO A 43 -10.06 -11.71 -10.87
CA PRO A 43 -10.10 -11.10 -12.19
C PRO A 43 -8.73 -10.53 -12.61
N ASP A 44 -8.40 -10.60 -13.90
CA ASP A 44 -7.09 -10.17 -14.41
C ASP A 44 -6.84 -8.67 -14.25
N ASP A 45 -7.88 -7.84 -14.42
CA ASP A 45 -7.82 -6.40 -14.17
C ASP A 45 -7.45 -6.07 -12.73
N VAL A 46 -8.12 -6.71 -11.76
CA VAL A 46 -7.82 -6.58 -10.33
C VAL A 46 -6.40 -7.07 -10.01
N ALA A 47 -5.99 -8.20 -10.61
CA ALA A 47 -4.66 -8.76 -10.42
C ALA A 47 -3.57 -7.83 -10.95
N ASN A 48 -3.77 -7.23 -12.13
CA ASN A 48 -2.84 -6.27 -12.71
C ASN A 48 -2.76 -5.01 -11.86
N GLU A 49 -3.90 -4.44 -11.49
CA GLU A 49 -3.95 -3.17 -10.75
C GLU A 49 -3.29 -3.27 -9.36
N ILE A 50 -3.56 -4.34 -8.60
CA ILE A 50 -2.90 -4.51 -7.29
C ILE A 50 -1.39 -4.80 -7.43
N THR A 51 -0.97 -5.42 -8.53
CA THR A 51 0.45 -5.64 -8.84
C THR A 51 1.16 -4.33 -9.20
N ASP A 52 0.48 -3.45 -9.95
CA ASP A 52 0.98 -2.12 -10.27
C ASP A 52 1.15 -1.27 -9.00
N PHE A 53 0.20 -1.35 -8.06
CA PHE A 53 0.33 -0.69 -6.75
C PHE A 53 1.47 -1.26 -5.90
N ALA A 54 1.68 -2.58 -5.92
CA ALA A 54 2.81 -3.20 -5.24
C ALA A 54 4.15 -2.76 -5.83
N THR A 55 4.23 -2.69 -7.16
CA THR A 55 5.41 -2.20 -7.89
C THR A 55 5.69 -0.73 -7.57
N LEU A 56 4.65 0.11 -7.54
CA LEU A 56 4.76 1.51 -7.14
C LEU A 56 5.30 1.63 -5.71
N ARG A 57 4.76 0.83 -4.79
CA ARG A 57 5.19 0.78 -3.39
C ARG A 57 6.67 0.38 -3.27
N ASP A 58 7.11 -0.62 -4.01
CA ASP A 58 8.52 -1.05 -3.99
C ASP A 58 9.47 0.01 -4.56
N ASN A 59 9.09 0.66 -5.66
CA ASN A 59 9.84 1.79 -6.21
C ASN A 59 9.95 2.95 -5.20
N MET A 60 8.84 3.30 -4.54
CA MET A 60 8.84 4.34 -3.50
C MET A 60 9.73 3.96 -2.31
N THR A 61 9.77 2.68 -1.91
CA THR A 61 10.69 2.19 -0.88
C THR A 61 12.14 2.34 -1.34
N GLU A 62 12.50 1.90 -2.54
CA GLU A 62 13.87 2.00 -3.05
C GLU A 62 14.35 3.45 -3.11
N ASP A 63 13.48 4.38 -3.56
CA ASP A 63 13.78 5.82 -3.54
C ASP A 63 14.15 6.32 -2.13
N ARG A 64 13.51 5.79 -1.07
CA ARG A 64 13.84 6.13 0.33
C ARG A 64 15.17 5.53 0.77
N PHE A 65 15.49 4.31 0.37
CA PHE A 65 16.79 3.71 0.63
C PHE A 65 17.93 4.44 -0.10
N GLU A 66 17.71 4.90 -1.34
CA GLU A 66 18.64 5.77 -2.05
C GLU A 66 18.82 7.12 -1.35
N GLU A 67 17.73 7.74 -0.90
CA GLU A 67 17.80 9.00 -0.13
C GLU A 67 18.61 8.84 1.16
N PHE A 68 18.37 7.76 1.91
CA PHE A 68 19.12 7.40 3.12
C PHE A 68 20.62 7.21 2.82
N ARG A 69 20.96 6.41 1.80
CA ARG A 69 22.36 6.17 1.38
C ARG A 69 23.07 7.47 1.01
N ARG A 70 22.39 8.36 0.29
CA ARG A 70 22.94 9.66 -0.13
C ARG A 70 23.17 10.61 1.04
N LYS A 71 22.25 10.65 2.01
CA LYS A 71 22.34 11.52 3.20
C LYS A 71 23.33 10.99 4.23
N GLY A 72 23.45 9.67 4.38
CA GLY A 72 24.28 9.03 5.40
C GLY A 72 23.69 9.10 6.81
N GLU A 73 22.44 9.55 6.95
CA GLU A 73 21.70 9.65 8.21
C GLU A 73 20.22 9.29 7.99
N ARG A 74 19.51 9.00 9.09
CA ARG A 74 18.09 8.64 9.03
C ARG A 74 17.26 9.73 8.38
N ILE A 75 16.39 9.35 7.45
CA ILE A 75 15.44 10.26 6.83
C ILE A 75 14.20 10.47 7.72
N THR A 76 13.44 11.52 7.45
CA THR A 76 12.16 11.77 8.15
C THR A 76 11.01 11.61 7.16
N LEU A 77 10.05 10.77 7.51
CA LEU A 77 8.88 10.46 6.67
C LEU A 77 7.59 10.76 7.43
N ASN A 78 6.57 11.26 6.72
CA ASN A 78 5.25 11.41 7.30
C ASN A 78 4.58 10.03 7.46
N PHE A 79 3.89 9.83 8.57
CA PHE A 79 2.98 8.69 8.78
C PHE A 79 1.59 9.22 9.14
N TYR A 80 0.65 9.10 8.22
CA TYR A 80 -0.66 9.72 8.36
C TYR A 80 -1.61 8.78 9.09
N MET A 81 -2.13 9.16 10.24
CA MET A 81 -3.04 8.33 11.03
C MET A 81 -4.43 8.26 10.41
N THR A 82 -4.79 9.25 9.59
CA THR A 82 -6.08 9.32 8.90
C THR A 82 -5.91 9.76 7.43
N VAL A 83 -6.90 9.42 6.60
CA VAL A 83 -6.96 9.93 5.22
C VAL A 83 -7.12 11.46 5.18
N ASP A 84 -7.72 12.07 6.21
CA ASP A 84 -7.89 13.53 6.29
C ASP A 84 -6.53 14.23 6.49
N GLU A 85 -5.64 13.65 7.30
CA GLU A 85 -4.25 14.12 7.45
C GLU A 85 -3.48 14.01 6.12
N PHE A 86 -3.63 12.88 5.43
CA PHE A 86 -3.02 12.67 4.12
C PHE A 86 -3.53 13.68 3.08
N GLU A 87 -4.84 13.92 3.04
CA GLU A 87 -5.45 14.90 2.15
C GLU A 87 -4.96 16.32 2.47
N LYS A 88 -4.89 16.69 3.75
CA LYS A 88 -4.38 18.00 4.17
C LYS A 88 -2.92 18.22 3.74
N ALA A 89 -2.09 17.17 3.79
CA ALA A 89 -0.68 17.26 3.42
C ALA A 89 -0.43 17.24 1.90
N THR A 90 -1.26 16.51 1.14
CA THR A 90 -1.02 16.25 -0.29
C THR A 90 -1.98 16.98 -1.23
N GLY A 91 -3.09 17.53 -0.71
CA GLY A 91 -4.18 18.09 -1.49
C GLY A 91 -5.02 17.06 -2.24
N LYS A 92 -4.83 15.75 -2.00
CA LYS A 92 -5.54 14.67 -2.70
C LYS A 92 -6.09 13.65 -1.71
N ARG A 93 -7.40 13.43 -1.74
CA ARG A 93 -8.04 12.32 -1.01
C ARG A 93 -7.91 11.02 -1.82
N ASN A 94 -6.88 10.24 -1.55
CA ASN A 94 -6.67 8.93 -2.18
C ASN A 94 -6.26 7.90 -1.12
N VAL A 95 -7.19 7.00 -0.78
CA VAL A 95 -6.99 5.99 0.26
C VAL A 95 -5.88 5.01 -0.09
N VAL A 96 -5.80 4.55 -1.34
CA VAL A 96 -4.77 3.59 -1.76
C VAL A 96 -3.38 4.21 -1.64
N MET A 97 -3.19 5.45 -2.13
CA MET A 97 -1.91 6.14 -2.01
C MET A 97 -1.54 6.48 -0.57
N TRP A 98 -2.53 6.82 0.26
CA TRP A 98 -2.32 6.99 1.70
C TRP A 98 -1.77 5.71 2.34
N LYS A 99 -2.40 4.56 2.09
CA LYS A 99 -1.97 3.27 2.64
C LYS A 99 -0.60 2.83 2.12
N ILE A 100 -0.33 3.04 0.83
CA ILE A 100 1.00 2.80 0.24
C ILE A 100 2.06 3.67 0.92
N THR A 101 1.77 4.96 1.11
CA THR A 101 2.72 5.89 1.76
C THR A 101 3.05 5.43 3.18
N ASN A 102 2.03 5.03 3.95
CA ASN A 102 2.23 4.50 5.30
C ASN A 102 2.95 3.14 5.31
N SER A 103 2.70 2.27 4.32
CA SER A 103 3.40 0.99 4.17
C SER A 103 4.90 1.22 3.96
N VAL A 104 5.27 2.12 3.04
CA VAL A 104 6.66 2.50 2.78
C VAL A 104 7.30 3.11 4.04
N ALA A 105 6.60 4.04 4.70
CA ALA A 105 7.09 4.66 5.92
C ALA A 105 7.32 3.63 7.05
N GLY A 106 6.39 2.70 7.23
CA GLY A 106 6.50 1.60 8.19
C GLY A 106 7.68 0.68 7.90
N GLU A 107 7.91 0.31 6.64
CA GLU A 107 9.08 -0.48 6.25
C GLU A 107 10.38 0.28 6.54
N CYS A 108 10.48 1.54 6.10
CA CYS A 108 11.68 2.36 6.30
C CYS A 108 12.01 2.55 7.79
N LEU A 109 10.98 2.72 8.64
CA LEU A 109 11.16 2.75 10.10
C LEU A 109 11.71 1.42 10.60
N SER A 110 11.10 0.30 10.20
CA SER A 110 11.49 -1.05 10.67
C SER A 110 12.91 -1.44 10.22
N ALA A 111 13.32 -0.99 9.04
CA ALA A 111 14.68 -1.15 8.51
C ALA A 111 15.71 -0.22 9.19
N GLY A 112 15.27 0.69 10.07
CA GLY A 112 16.14 1.60 10.81
C GLY A 112 16.68 2.77 10.01
N ILE A 113 16.14 3.03 8.81
CA ILE A 113 16.58 4.09 7.89
C ILE A 113 15.78 5.38 8.03
N ALA A 114 14.63 5.35 8.70
CA ALA A 114 13.75 6.50 8.87
C ALA A 114 13.27 6.70 10.32
N ASN A 115 12.93 7.96 10.64
CA ASN A 115 12.06 8.33 11.74
C ASN A 115 10.71 8.82 11.17
N LEU A 116 9.62 8.67 11.93
CA LEU A 116 8.28 9.06 11.50
C LEU A 116 7.82 10.35 12.19
N ILE A 117 7.07 11.18 11.47
CA ILE A 117 6.39 12.39 11.96
C ILE A 117 4.92 12.42 11.54
#